data_AF-A0A482X224-F1
#
_entry.id   AF-A0A482X224-F1
#
_cell.length_a   1.000
_cell.length_b   1.000
_cell.length_c   1.000
_cell.angle_alpha   90.00
_cell.angle_beta   90.00
_cell.angle_gamma   90.00
#
_symmetry.space_group_name_H-M   'P 1'
#
loop_
_entity.id
_entity.type
_entity.pdbx_description
1 polymer ?
#
loop_
_entity_poly.entity_id
_entity_poly.type
_entity_poly.pdbx_seq_one_letter_code
_entity_poly.pdbx_strand_id
1 'polypeptide(L)'
;MFESNGSRSNKPFIWHNNRMPPTDRHTRVLALYGTEYTWEMDSLHERCHRDFHYSLVGKDIFGSAVSPNQLQTPFLRVGEFAGKKIGSKFHVSHCERLGHDHYLDEFKPKLHIYDESRPIGTDVNILSYFTFYERQVWNCTAKLRPKLAESVNFYRIVNVMHGIGPINTIFYFDGVEVMQANCPIENAKDIPNIQTVAFKEIKFLEPSTRELVRYTGKIDPLFDTIQGSIFKAVDVLKSSYDDDEYFEELPYLEKTMFYTQIIGDENMGPTLRIGSDNFVGTYGYKNQVAKCRLEEENNLLYTEEYLPNCLVLENGGKFSEMYGSPPRKLNLNFFSTMRQESWICSWGANQVFTRRVTEIVAAIPVAKVEYYSGVDVWKYKLEGESFSIRIRETYYHKTDNKDYQIRFNGKVKVLRPERKTIEKRKIEPYLYLTGNTTDQFNIPKENWGAFDVNMIDSL
;
A
#
# COMPACT_ATOMS: atom_id res chain seq x y z
N MET A 1 -23.70 54.59 -46.81
CA MET A 1 -23.06 55.91 -46.75
C MET A 1 -21.71 55.74 -46.09
N PHE A 2 -20.65 55.98 -46.87
CA PHE A 2 -19.21 56.10 -46.55
C PHE A 2 -18.55 54.97 -45.74
N GLU A 3 -17.69 54.12 -46.33
CA GLU A 3 -16.29 54.39 -46.79
C GLU A 3 -15.41 54.93 -45.66
N SER A 4 -14.14 54.59 -45.47
CA SER A 4 -13.12 53.70 -46.04
C SER A 4 -11.91 53.89 -45.06
N ASN A 5 -10.85 53.09 -44.92
CA ASN A 5 -9.81 52.70 -45.88
C ASN A 5 -8.67 52.10 -45.04
N GLY A 6 -7.86 51.17 -45.60
CA GLY A 6 -6.56 50.85 -45.01
C GLY A 6 -5.96 49.50 -45.39
N SER A 7 -5.35 49.44 -46.56
CA SER A 7 -4.67 48.29 -47.18
C SER A 7 -3.29 47.95 -46.55
N ARG A 8 -2.84 46.69 -46.75
CA ARG A 8 -1.48 46.29 -47.22
C ARG A 8 -1.34 44.75 -47.18
N SER A 9 -1.39 44.09 -48.33
CA SER A 9 -0.28 43.69 -49.21
C SER A 9 0.46 42.42 -48.73
N ASN A 10 0.09 41.30 -49.34
CA ASN A 10 0.77 40.00 -49.27
C ASN A 10 2.21 40.11 -49.81
N LYS A 11 3.16 39.55 -49.06
CA LYS A 11 4.48 39.12 -49.56
C LYS A 11 4.69 37.64 -49.24
N PRO A 12 5.34 36.88 -50.14
CA PRO A 12 5.55 35.45 -49.97
C PRO A 12 6.64 35.18 -48.91
N PHE A 13 6.36 34.22 -48.03
CA PHE A 13 7.30 33.72 -47.04
C PHE A 13 8.37 32.87 -47.76
N ILE A 14 9.62 33.30 -47.66
CA ILE A 14 10.80 32.60 -48.19
C ILE A 14 11.24 31.58 -47.14
N TRP A 15 11.37 30.32 -47.56
CA TRP A 15 11.95 29.22 -46.77
C TRP A 15 13.43 29.49 -46.49
N HIS A 16 13.79 29.66 -45.22
CA HIS A 16 15.16 29.53 -44.76
C HIS A 16 15.42 28.08 -44.32
N ASN A 17 16.41 27.44 -44.95
CA ASN A 17 17.03 26.20 -44.51
C ASN A 17 17.64 26.39 -43.12
N ASN A 18 16.89 26.04 -42.07
CA ASN A 18 17.46 25.80 -40.76
C ASN A 18 17.97 24.36 -40.71
N ARG A 19 19.29 24.24 -40.57
CA ARG A 19 19.95 22.99 -40.18
C ARG A 19 19.26 22.45 -38.94
N MET A 20 18.74 21.23 -39.03
CA MET A 20 18.26 20.50 -37.86
C MET A 20 19.42 20.35 -36.85
N PRO A 21 19.19 20.58 -35.55
CA PRO A 21 20.12 20.15 -34.52
C PRO A 21 20.28 18.63 -34.56
N PRO A 22 21.42 18.07 -34.12
CA PRO A 22 21.64 16.63 -34.13
C PRO A 22 20.55 15.94 -33.32
N THR A 23 19.92 14.94 -33.92
CA THR A 23 18.86 14.13 -33.32
C THR A 23 19.35 13.51 -32.02
N ASP A 24 18.55 13.69 -30.96
CA ASP A 24 18.74 13.07 -29.66
C ASP A 24 18.99 11.57 -29.78
N ARG A 25 20.05 11.12 -29.12
CA ARG A 25 20.37 9.70 -29.00
C ARG A 25 19.40 9.11 -27.99
N HIS A 26 18.35 8.47 -28.49
CA HIS A 26 17.42 7.71 -27.65
C HIS A 26 18.09 6.46 -27.07
N THR A 27 18.30 6.42 -25.75
CA THR A 27 18.73 5.19 -25.07
C THR A 27 17.54 4.29 -24.79
N ARG A 28 17.51 3.14 -25.44
CA ARG A 28 16.43 2.17 -25.30
C ARG A 28 16.74 1.19 -24.18
N VAL A 29 15.75 0.87 -23.36
CA VAL A 29 15.83 -0.23 -22.39
C VAL A 29 15.21 -1.49 -22.95
N LEU A 30 15.93 -2.59 -22.84
CA LEU A 30 15.41 -3.92 -23.11
C LEU A 30 14.75 -4.46 -21.83
N ALA A 31 13.45 -4.73 -21.91
CA ALA A 31 12.74 -5.55 -20.95
C ALA A 31 12.92 -7.02 -21.35
N LEU A 32 13.70 -7.78 -20.57
CA LEU A 32 13.79 -9.23 -20.71
C LEU A 32 12.73 -9.88 -19.79
N TYR A 33 12.10 -10.96 -20.25
CA TYR A 33 11.22 -11.78 -19.41
C TYR A 33 12.00 -12.20 -18.16
N GLY A 34 11.54 -11.76 -16.98
CA GLY A 34 12.16 -12.12 -15.71
C GLY A 34 11.80 -13.54 -15.33
N THR A 35 12.70 -14.22 -14.63
CA THR A 35 12.42 -15.53 -14.03
C THR A 35 11.38 -15.37 -12.90
N GLU A 36 10.41 -16.28 -12.81
CA GLU A 36 9.38 -16.26 -11.78
C GLU A 36 9.99 -16.42 -10.36
N TYR A 37 10.07 -15.35 -9.57
CA TYR A 37 10.38 -15.42 -8.12
C TYR A 37 9.11 -15.50 -7.25
N THR A 38 8.63 -16.69 -6.91
CA THR A 38 7.37 -16.87 -6.15
C THR A 38 7.53 -16.56 -4.65
N TRP A 39 6.44 -16.07 -4.05
CA TRP A 39 6.27 -15.83 -2.60
C TRP A 39 5.98 -17.10 -1.79
N GLU A 40 5.95 -18.25 -2.45
CA GLU A 40 6.02 -19.51 -1.74
C GLU A 40 7.48 -19.73 -1.41
N MET A 41 7.83 -19.56 -0.12
CA MET A 41 8.81 -20.46 0.45
C MET A 41 8.26 -21.86 0.20
N ASP A 42 8.62 -22.44 -0.95
CA ASP A 42 8.44 -23.84 -1.21
C ASP A 42 9.00 -24.53 0.03
N SER A 43 8.20 -25.35 0.70
CA SER A 43 8.59 -26.02 1.96
C SER A 43 9.90 -26.80 1.84
N LEU A 44 10.34 -27.08 0.61
CA LEU A 44 11.64 -27.66 0.28
C LEU A 44 12.83 -26.68 0.33
N HIS A 45 12.60 -25.38 0.23
CA HIS A 45 13.62 -24.31 0.34
C HIS A 45 13.93 -23.87 1.78
N GLU A 46 13.25 -24.45 2.79
CA GLU A 46 13.53 -24.31 4.23
C GLU A 46 14.94 -24.77 4.67
N ARG A 47 15.79 -25.24 3.76
CA ARG A 47 17.16 -25.68 4.09
C ARG A 47 18.25 -24.70 3.67
N CYS A 48 17.90 -23.64 2.93
CA CYS A 48 18.87 -22.66 2.41
C CYS A 48 18.32 -21.22 2.47
N HIS A 49 17.98 -20.74 3.67
CA HIS A 49 17.41 -19.41 3.89
C HIS A 49 18.35 -18.27 3.46
N ARG A 50 18.14 -17.78 2.24
CA ARG A 50 18.40 -16.40 1.87
C ARG A 50 17.05 -15.71 1.89
N ASP A 51 16.98 -14.50 2.44
CA ASP A 51 15.75 -13.70 2.42
C ASP A 51 15.27 -13.44 0.98
N PHE A 52 16.21 -13.29 0.04
CA PHE A 52 15.96 -13.18 -1.40
C PHE A 52 17.27 -13.44 -2.18
N HIS A 53 17.15 -13.71 -3.48
CA HIS A 53 18.28 -13.86 -4.39
C HIS A 53 18.61 -12.51 -5.02
N TYR A 54 19.84 -12.04 -4.85
CA TYR A 54 20.33 -10.88 -5.59
C TYR A 54 20.62 -11.29 -7.03
N SER A 55 19.86 -10.74 -7.96
CA SER A 55 19.92 -11.07 -9.39
C SER A 55 20.38 -9.92 -10.26
N LEU A 56 20.28 -8.68 -9.78
CA LEU A 56 20.68 -7.51 -10.56
C LEU A 56 22.20 -7.37 -10.60
N VAL A 57 22.71 -6.99 -11.77
CA VAL A 57 24.12 -6.72 -12.01
C VAL A 57 24.29 -5.23 -12.30
N GLY A 58 25.14 -4.56 -11.53
CA GLY A 58 25.32 -3.11 -11.70
C GLY A 58 24.04 -2.35 -11.37
N LYS A 59 23.62 -1.44 -12.25
CA LYS A 59 22.48 -0.55 -12.05
C LYS A 59 21.16 -1.07 -12.65
N ASP A 60 21.12 -2.32 -13.07
CA ASP A 60 19.90 -2.94 -13.59
C ASP A 60 18.74 -2.80 -12.60
N ILE A 61 17.51 -2.83 -13.12
CA ILE A 61 16.30 -2.66 -12.33
C ILE A 61 15.20 -3.61 -12.81
N PHE A 62 14.33 -4.04 -11.91
CA PHE A 62 13.09 -4.72 -12.30
C PHE A 62 11.98 -3.72 -12.57
N GLY A 63 10.98 -4.11 -13.33
CA GLY A 63 9.75 -3.36 -13.47
C GLY A 63 8.55 -4.28 -13.67
N SER A 64 7.40 -3.85 -13.22
CA SER A 64 6.15 -4.60 -13.28
C SER A 64 5.00 -3.67 -13.64
N ALA A 65 4.27 -4.01 -14.70
CA ALA A 65 3.04 -3.32 -15.08
C ALA A 65 1.91 -3.72 -14.13
N VAL A 66 1.17 -2.72 -13.63
CA VAL A 66 0.14 -2.88 -12.59
C VAL A 66 -1.21 -2.53 -13.18
N SER A 67 -1.34 -1.29 -13.67
CA SER A 67 -2.55 -0.77 -14.34
C SER A 67 -2.17 -0.16 -15.70
N PRO A 68 -1.66 -0.96 -16.67
CA PRO A 68 -1.04 -0.43 -17.89
C PRO A 68 -1.99 0.41 -18.77
N ASN A 69 -3.30 0.19 -18.66
CA ASN A 69 -4.31 0.90 -19.46
C ASN A 69 -4.69 2.28 -18.89
N GLN A 70 -4.11 2.70 -17.76
CA GLN A 70 -4.43 3.96 -17.08
C GLN A 70 -3.31 4.98 -17.28
N LEU A 71 -3.38 5.75 -18.37
CA LEU A 71 -2.33 6.71 -18.78
C LEU A 71 -2.05 7.83 -17.77
N GLN A 72 -2.99 8.13 -16.87
CA GLN A 72 -2.85 9.20 -15.87
C GLN A 72 -2.27 8.70 -14.53
N THR A 73 -1.91 7.42 -14.43
CA THR A 73 -1.40 6.85 -13.18
C THR A 73 0.13 6.89 -13.15
N PRO A 74 0.74 7.09 -11.96
CA PRO A 74 2.17 7.36 -11.86
C PRO A 74 3.03 6.12 -12.17
N PHE A 75 4.23 6.40 -12.66
CA PHE A 75 5.34 5.45 -12.77
C PHE A 75 6.25 5.66 -11.56
N LEU A 76 6.50 4.60 -10.79
CA LEU A 76 7.19 4.69 -9.50
C LEU A 76 8.47 3.87 -9.50
N ARG A 77 9.53 4.35 -8.84
CA ARG A 77 10.72 3.55 -8.51
C ARG A 77 10.86 3.40 -7.01
N VAL A 78 10.98 2.17 -6.53
CA VAL A 78 11.11 1.85 -5.11
C VAL A 78 12.44 1.17 -4.80
N GLY A 79 13.02 1.54 -3.66
CA GLY A 79 14.25 0.94 -3.14
C GLY A 79 15.50 1.58 -3.73
N GLU A 80 16.65 0.96 -3.46
CA GLU A 80 17.96 1.48 -3.86
C GLU A 80 18.96 0.38 -4.17
N PHE A 81 19.98 0.72 -4.96
CA PHE A 81 21.09 -0.17 -5.25
C PHE A 81 22.10 -0.25 -4.09
N ALA A 82 22.41 -1.47 -3.65
CA ALA A 82 23.41 -1.72 -2.61
C ALA A 82 24.82 -1.84 -3.20
N GLY A 83 25.61 -0.76 -3.12
CA GLY A 83 26.96 -0.72 -3.71
C GLY A 83 28.04 -1.51 -2.94
N LYS A 84 27.97 -1.52 -1.60
CA LYS A 84 28.97 -2.17 -0.75
C LYS A 84 28.54 -3.59 -0.39
N LYS A 85 29.42 -4.57 -0.60
CA LYS A 85 29.18 -5.97 -0.25
C LYS A 85 29.74 -6.31 1.12
N ILE A 86 28.96 -7.03 1.94
CA ILE A 86 29.41 -7.55 3.23
C ILE A 86 29.16 -9.07 3.36
N GLY A 87 29.91 -9.69 4.28
CA GLY A 87 29.83 -11.13 4.52
C GLY A 87 30.28 -11.96 3.31
N SER A 88 29.95 -13.25 3.35
CA SER A 88 30.26 -14.23 2.32
C SER A 88 29.24 -15.35 2.39
N LYS A 89 29.15 -16.20 1.35
CA LYS A 89 28.24 -17.36 1.31
C LYS A 89 28.41 -18.36 2.46
N PHE A 90 29.49 -18.27 3.23
CA PHE A 90 29.79 -19.13 4.38
C PHE A 90 29.41 -18.51 5.73
N HIS A 91 29.04 -17.22 5.72
CA HIS A 91 28.49 -16.58 6.90
C HIS A 91 27.07 -17.06 7.16
N VAL A 92 26.78 -17.24 8.44
CA VAL A 92 25.43 -17.49 8.94
C VAL A 92 25.13 -16.41 9.97
N SER A 93 24.09 -15.62 9.73
CA SER A 93 23.69 -14.54 10.63
C SER A 93 22.56 -14.98 11.55
N HIS A 94 22.74 -14.64 12.82
CA HIS A 94 21.68 -14.70 13.82
C HIS A 94 21.18 -13.27 13.99
N CYS A 95 19.87 -13.08 13.90
CA CYS A 95 19.24 -11.79 14.06
C CYS A 95 18.45 -11.73 15.37
N GLU A 96 18.16 -10.54 15.85
CA GLU A 96 17.25 -10.32 16.96
C GLU A 96 16.33 -9.17 16.59
N ARG A 97 15.02 -9.38 16.72
CA ARG A 97 14.04 -8.33 16.41
C ARG A 97 14.13 -7.24 17.47
N LEU A 98 14.36 -6.01 17.04
CA LEU A 98 14.31 -4.85 17.92
C LEU A 98 12.86 -4.35 18.06
N GLY A 99 12.57 -3.70 19.19
CA GLY A 99 11.26 -3.09 19.43
C GLY A 99 10.94 -1.97 18.42
N HIS A 100 9.66 -1.67 18.23
CA HIS A 100 9.18 -0.71 17.21
C HIS A 100 9.81 0.69 17.31
N ASP A 101 10.25 1.11 18.49
CA ASP A 101 10.86 2.43 18.71
C ASP A 101 12.29 2.55 18.12
N HIS A 102 12.88 1.44 17.65
CA HIS A 102 14.17 1.43 16.95
C HIS A 102 14.06 1.71 15.45
N TYR A 103 12.84 1.81 14.91
CA TYR A 103 12.64 2.17 13.50
C TYR A 103 12.89 3.68 13.30
N LEU A 104 13.84 4.00 12.43
CA LEU A 104 14.22 5.38 12.08
C LEU A 104 13.61 5.78 10.73
N ASP A 105 13.36 7.08 10.53
CA ASP A 105 12.75 7.58 9.29
C ASP A 105 13.62 7.33 8.03
N GLU A 106 14.93 7.29 8.19
CA GLU A 106 15.87 6.93 7.11
C GLU A 106 15.80 5.45 6.69
N PHE A 107 15.12 4.60 7.47
CA PHE A 107 14.90 3.19 7.12
C PHE A 107 13.74 3.00 6.13
N LYS A 108 12.97 4.05 5.85
CA LYS A 108 11.90 4.02 4.86
C LYS A 108 12.43 3.65 3.47
N PRO A 109 11.64 2.96 2.64
CA PRO A 109 12.02 2.78 1.24
C PRO A 109 12.13 4.13 0.55
N LYS A 110 13.11 4.30 -0.34
CA LYS A 110 13.16 5.49 -1.20
C LYS A 110 12.17 5.34 -2.34
N LEU A 111 11.51 6.45 -2.68
CA LEU A 111 10.52 6.53 -3.76
C LEU A 111 10.91 7.65 -4.72
N HIS A 112 10.96 7.32 -6.01
CA HIS A 112 11.06 8.31 -7.08
C HIS A 112 9.84 8.21 -7.98
N ILE A 113 9.38 9.37 -8.45
CA ILE A 113 8.27 9.44 -9.41
C ILE A 113 8.80 9.86 -10.76
N TYR A 114 8.27 9.20 -11.76
CA TYR A 114 8.41 9.50 -13.16
C TYR A 114 7.08 10.12 -13.63
N ASP A 115 7.08 11.44 -13.81
CA ASP A 115 5.93 12.25 -14.23
C ASP A 115 6.44 13.26 -15.26
N GLU A 116 5.78 13.35 -16.42
CA GLU A 116 6.14 14.28 -17.51
C GLU A 116 6.15 15.76 -17.06
N SER A 117 5.35 16.09 -16.04
CA SER A 117 5.22 17.45 -15.53
C SER A 117 6.33 17.86 -14.54
N ARG A 118 7.16 16.91 -14.09
CA ARG A 118 8.20 17.16 -13.07
C ARG A 118 9.60 16.95 -13.65
N PRO A 119 10.61 17.72 -13.19
CA PRO A 119 11.99 17.40 -13.51
C PRO A 119 12.30 15.95 -13.10
N ILE A 120 13.02 15.28 -13.99
CA ILE A 120 13.24 13.82 -13.97
C ILE A 120 13.70 13.37 -12.58
N GLY A 121 12.92 12.48 -11.94
CA GLY A 121 13.30 11.78 -10.72
C GLY A 121 13.26 12.62 -9.44
N THR A 122 12.16 13.33 -9.18
CA THR A 122 11.99 14.05 -7.90
C THR A 122 11.77 13.05 -6.75
N ASP A 123 12.61 13.13 -5.73
CA ASP A 123 12.40 12.42 -4.46
C ASP A 123 11.10 12.91 -3.83
N VAL A 124 10.18 11.99 -3.59
CA VAL A 124 8.89 12.30 -2.97
C VAL A 124 8.77 11.58 -1.63
N ASN A 125 7.93 12.13 -0.76
CA ASN A 125 7.54 11.40 0.43
C ASN A 125 6.80 10.12 0.01
N ILE A 126 7.34 8.97 0.39
CA ILE A 126 6.74 7.67 0.10
C ILE A 126 5.32 7.53 0.67
N LEU A 127 5.03 8.24 1.77
CA LEU A 127 3.72 8.25 2.41
C LEU A 127 2.62 8.93 1.57
N SER A 128 2.99 9.66 0.51
CA SER A 128 2.02 10.20 -0.44
C SER A 128 1.43 9.14 -1.38
N TYR A 129 2.05 7.97 -1.47
CA TYR A 129 1.65 6.89 -2.39
C TYR A 129 1.41 5.56 -1.68
N PHE A 130 2.00 5.36 -0.51
CA PHE A 130 1.95 4.11 0.23
C PHE A 130 1.70 4.35 1.72
N THR A 131 1.11 3.37 2.38
CA THR A 131 1.06 3.33 3.84
C THR A 131 1.77 2.09 4.37
N PHE A 132 2.26 2.18 5.61
CA PHE A 132 2.90 1.06 6.28
C PHE A 132 1.87 0.03 6.71
N TYR A 133 2.10 -1.21 6.27
CA TYR A 133 1.45 -2.39 6.83
C TYR A 133 2.32 -3.02 7.92
N GLU A 134 3.63 -3.06 7.70
CA GLU A 134 4.59 -3.64 8.63
C GLU A 134 5.95 -2.95 8.55
N ARG A 135 6.61 -2.84 9.70
CA ARG A 135 7.99 -2.37 9.81
C ARG A 135 8.73 -3.15 10.88
N GLN A 136 9.93 -3.61 10.53
CA GLN A 136 10.77 -4.36 11.44
C GLN A 136 12.21 -3.89 11.32
N VAL A 137 12.89 -3.82 12.46
CA VAL A 137 14.34 -3.64 12.55
C VAL A 137 14.89 -4.85 13.26
N TRP A 138 15.90 -5.47 12.68
CA TRP A 138 16.57 -6.62 13.23
C TRP A 138 18.05 -6.30 13.39
N ASN A 139 18.62 -6.59 14.56
CA ASN A 139 20.05 -6.52 14.78
C ASN A 139 20.66 -7.89 14.45
N CYS A 140 21.53 -7.95 13.46
CA CYS A 140 22.09 -9.20 12.97
C CYS A 140 23.60 -9.28 13.18
N THR A 141 24.06 -10.44 13.65
CA THR A 141 25.48 -10.78 13.77
C THR A 141 25.77 -12.05 12.96
N ALA A 142 26.63 -11.92 11.97
CA ALA A 142 27.11 -13.00 11.12
C ALA A 142 28.47 -13.54 11.58
N LYS A 143 28.60 -14.86 11.64
CA LYS A 143 29.85 -15.55 11.98
C LYS A 143 30.25 -16.53 10.88
N LEU A 144 31.55 -16.61 10.57
CA LEU A 144 32.12 -17.57 9.62
C LEU A 144 32.32 -18.95 10.28
N ARG A 145 31.99 -20.03 9.58
CA ARG A 145 32.34 -21.40 10.01
C ARG A 145 33.68 -21.85 9.36
N PRO A 146 34.73 -22.24 10.11
CA PRO A 146 34.92 -22.24 11.56
C PRO A 146 35.82 -21.08 12.09
N LYS A 147 35.25 -20.27 13.00
CA LYS A 147 35.84 -19.48 14.11
C LYS A 147 36.98 -18.47 13.90
N LEU A 148 37.69 -18.42 12.77
CA LEU A 148 38.86 -17.52 12.64
C LEU A 148 38.62 -16.17 11.93
N ALA A 149 37.41 -15.89 11.45
CA ALA A 149 37.13 -14.62 10.77
C ALA A 149 36.31 -13.66 11.64
N GLU A 150 36.49 -12.37 11.37
CA GLU A 150 35.76 -11.27 11.99
C GLU A 150 34.25 -11.44 11.81
N SER A 151 33.50 -11.18 12.88
CA SER A 151 32.04 -11.13 12.82
C SER A 151 31.58 -9.89 12.08
N VAL A 152 30.56 -10.03 11.24
CA VAL A 152 29.93 -8.90 10.54
C VAL A 152 28.63 -8.56 11.24
N ASN A 153 28.47 -7.30 11.65
CA ASN A 153 27.23 -6.80 12.23
C ASN A 153 26.50 -5.92 11.20
N PHE A 154 25.18 -6.03 11.15
CA PHE A 154 24.33 -5.23 10.26
C PHE A 154 22.90 -5.17 10.78
N TYR A 155 22.16 -4.14 10.40
CA TYR A 155 20.72 -4.13 10.56
C TYR A 155 20.05 -4.79 9.36
N ARG A 156 19.01 -5.59 9.61
CA ARG A 156 18.06 -6.02 8.58
C ARG A 156 16.78 -5.25 8.79
N ILE A 157 16.37 -4.50 7.77
CA ILE A 157 15.16 -3.69 7.77
C ILE A 157 14.13 -4.40 6.90
N VAL A 158 12.90 -4.54 7.39
CA VAL A 158 11.77 -5.05 6.62
C VAL A 158 10.68 -3.99 6.61
N ASN A 159 10.27 -3.58 5.41
CA ASN A 159 9.16 -2.67 5.19
C ASN A 159 8.10 -3.41 4.36
N VAL A 160 6.86 -3.45 4.81
CA VAL A 160 5.71 -3.87 3.99
C VAL A 160 4.79 -2.68 3.82
N MET A 161 4.52 -2.36 2.57
CA MET A 161 3.85 -1.14 2.14
C MET A 161 2.65 -1.51 1.27
N HIS A 162 1.57 -0.74 1.36
CA HIS A 162 0.38 -0.91 0.54
C HIS A 162 0.01 0.42 -0.09
N GLY A 163 -0.24 0.42 -1.40
CA GLY A 163 -0.52 1.62 -2.16
C GLY A 163 -1.85 2.26 -1.76
N ILE A 164 -1.87 3.58 -1.73
CA ILE A 164 -3.04 4.39 -1.34
C ILE A 164 -3.93 4.67 -2.56
N GLY A 165 -3.31 4.80 -3.74
CA GLY A 165 -3.99 5.03 -5.01
C GLY A 165 -3.47 4.15 -6.14
N PRO A 166 -4.01 4.32 -7.36
CA PRO A 166 -3.65 3.51 -8.51
C PRO A 166 -2.24 3.78 -8.98
N ILE A 167 -1.57 2.75 -9.49
CA ILE A 167 -0.18 2.81 -9.97
C ILE A 167 -0.15 2.20 -11.36
N ASN A 168 0.54 2.85 -12.30
CA ASN A 168 0.66 2.33 -13.67
C ASN A 168 1.67 1.18 -13.67
N THR A 169 2.91 1.51 -13.33
CA THR A 169 4.08 0.63 -13.38
C THR A 169 4.98 0.96 -12.20
N ILE A 170 5.56 -0.08 -11.61
CA ILE A 170 6.53 0.05 -10.52
C ILE A 170 7.86 -0.59 -10.92
N PHE A 171 8.92 0.18 -10.78
CA PHE A 171 10.31 -0.24 -10.93
C PHE A 171 10.95 -0.45 -9.56
N TYR A 172 11.83 -1.43 -9.43
CA TYR A 172 12.39 -1.79 -8.13
C TYR A 172 13.71 -2.55 -8.20
N PHE A 173 14.52 -2.41 -7.15
CA PHE A 173 15.82 -3.06 -7.01
C PHE A 173 15.72 -4.42 -6.30
N ASP A 174 16.85 -5.15 -6.23
CA ASP A 174 16.98 -6.37 -5.44
C ASP A 174 16.54 -6.13 -3.99
N GLY A 175 15.82 -7.08 -3.42
CA GLY A 175 15.28 -6.99 -2.06
C GLY A 175 13.90 -6.35 -2.00
N VAL A 176 13.34 -5.90 -3.12
CA VAL A 176 11.94 -5.48 -3.21
C VAL A 176 11.12 -6.54 -3.94
N GLU A 177 10.02 -6.94 -3.32
CA GLU A 177 9.03 -7.86 -3.88
C GLU A 177 7.71 -7.12 -4.06
N VAL A 178 7.12 -7.19 -5.25
CA VAL A 178 5.89 -6.47 -5.61
C VAL A 178 4.72 -7.44 -5.80
N MET A 179 3.55 -7.06 -5.28
CA MET A 179 2.30 -7.79 -5.41
C MET A 179 1.20 -6.86 -5.92
N GLN A 180 0.31 -7.39 -6.74
CA GLN A 180 -0.90 -6.67 -7.14
C GLN A 180 -1.84 -6.55 -5.95
N ALA A 181 -2.46 -5.37 -5.80
CA ALA A 181 -3.44 -5.10 -4.77
C ALA A 181 -4.64 -4.36 -5.34
N ASN A 182 -5.80 -4.56 -4.72
CA ASN A 182 -7.03 -3.89 -5.12
C ASN A 182 -6.96 -2.42 -4.70
N CYS A 183 -7.28 -1.53 -5.63
CA CYS A 183 -7.46 -0.11 -5.32
C CYS A 183 -8.92 0.13 -4.92
N PRO A 184 -9.22 0.93 -3.89
CA PRO A 184 -10.59 1.30 -3.54
C PRO A 184 -11.26 2.32 -4.49
N ILE A 185 -10.62 2.68 -5.61
CA ILE A 185 -11.15 3.66 -6.59
C ILE A 185 -11.76 2.90 -7.77
N GLU A 186 -12.99 2.45 -7.62
CA GLU A 186 -13.86 2.21 -8.77
C GLU A 186 -15.12 3.05 -8.57
N ASN A 187 -15.31 4.10 -9.38
CA ASN A 187 -16.68 4.50 -9.67
C ASN A 187 -17.32 3.27 -10.33
N ALA A 188 -18.53 2.88 -9.96
CA ALA A 188 -19.22 1.72 -10.53
C ALA A 188 -19.39 1.75 -12.08
N LYS A 189 -19.01 2.85 -12.74
CA LYS A 189 -19.03 3.07 -14.19
C LYS A 189 -17.64 3.11 -14.84
N ASP A 190 -16.58 3.21 -14.04
CA ASP A 190 -15.21 3.28 -14.54
C ASP A 190 -14.60 1.88 -14.68
N ILE A 191 -13.65 1.79 -15.59
CA ILE A 191 -13.07 0.56 -16.16
C ILE A 191 -12.75 -0.47 -15.05
N PRO A 192 -13.26 -1.71 -15.13
CA PRO A 192 -12.91 -2.74 -14.17
C PRO A 192 -11.40 -2.96 -14.21
N ASN A 193 -10.77 -3.10 -13.04
CA ASN A 193 -9.33 -3.38 -12.83
C ASN A 193 -8.42 -2.17 -12.60
N ILE A 194 -8.89 -1.12 -11.90
CA ILE A 194 -7.95 -0.14 -11.35
C ILE A 194 -7.23 -0.79 -10.16
N GLN A 195 -5.91 -0.95 -10.27
CA GLN A 195 -5.11 -1.65 -9.28
C GLN A 195 -4.01 -0.77 -8.71
N THR A 196 -3.62 -1.13 -7.50
CA THR A 196 -2.45 -0.59 -6.82
C THR A 196 -1.46 -1.72 -6.58
N VAL A 197 -0.38 -1.43 -5.84
CA VAL A 197 0.58 -2.44 -5.44
C VAL A 197 0.76 -2.47 -3.94
N ALA A 198 0.97 -3.66 -3.41
CA ALA A 198 1.66 -3.86 -2.16
C ALA A 198 3.09 -4.29 -2.46
N PHE A 199 4.04 -3.88 -1.65
CA PHE A 199 5.41 -4.38 -1.79
C PHE A 199 6.05 -4.63 -0.44
N LYS A 200 7.04 -5.51 -0.44
CA LYS A 200 7.92 -5.78 0.70
C LYS A 200 9.35 -5.45 0.30
N GLU A 201 9.98 -4.54 1.03
CA GLU A 201 11.42 -4.26 0.91
C GLU A 201 12.13 -4.91 2.10
N ILE A 202 13.15 -5.71 1.81
CA ILE A 202 14.16 -6.15 2.77
C ILE A 202 15.50 -5.53 2.36
N LYS A 203 16.10 -4.76 3.27
CA LYS A 203 17.42 -4.17 3.06
C LYS A 203 18.33 -4.34 4.26
N PHE A 204 19.63 -4.28 4.02
CA PHE A 204 20.65 -4.42 5.06
C PHE A 204 21.46 -3.14 5.20
N LEU A 205 21.69 -2.68 6.43
CA LEU A 205 22.40 -1.44 6.70
C LEU A 205 23.61 -1.71 7.61
N GLU A 206 24.73 -1.05 7.34
CA GLU A 206 25.88 -1.07 8.25
C GLU A 206 25.56 -0.27 9.53
N PRO A 207 25.77 -0.76 10.77
CA PRO A 207 25.20 -0.11 11.96
C PRO A 207 25.76 1.28 12.27
N SER A 208 27.02 1.53 11.91
CA SER A 208 27.74 2.78 12.19
C SER A 208 27.44 3.88 11.19
N THR A 209 27.47 3.55 9.90
CA THR A 209 27.29 4.50 8.79
C THR A 209 25.85 4.56 8.30
N ARG A 210 25.07 3.49 8.58
CA ARG A 210 23.72 3.25 8.07
C ARG A 210 23.64 3.21 6.55
N GLU A 211 24.79 2.98 5.91
CA GLU A 211 24.87 2.77 4.47
C GLU A 211 24.23 1.44 4.08
N LEU A 212 23.56 1.45 2.93
CA LEU A 212 22.97 0.26 2.33
C LEU A 212 24.05 -0.71 1.86
N VAL A 213 23.95 -1.96 2.31
CA VAL A 213 24.91 -3.02 2.02
C VAL A 213 24.24 -4.27 1.46
N ARG A 214 24.98 -5.01 0.63
CA ARG A 214 24.59 -6.32 0.10
C ARG A 214 25.18 -7.43 0.96
N TYR A 215 24.35 -8.08 1.76
CA TYR A 215 24.78 -9.22 2.58
C TYR A 215 24.72 -10.51 1.79
N THR A 216 25.81 -11.28 1.76
CA THR A 216 25.89 -12.51 0.93
C THR A 216 25.89 -13.83 1.70
N GLY A 217 25.76 -13.77 3.02
CA GLY A 217 25.61 -14.95 3.85
C GLY A 217 24.20 -15.52 3.86
N LYS A 218 24.00 -16.51 4.71
CA LYS A 218 22.70 -17.07 5.06
C LYS A 218 22.15 -16.35 6.28
N ILE A 219 20.84 -16.24 6.37
CA ILE A 219 20.13 -15.72 7.54
C ILE A 219 19.45 -16.92 8.17
N ASP A 220 19.80 -17.22 9.43
CA ASP A 220 19.12 -18.32 10.11
C ASP A 220 17.65 -17.93 10.33
N PRO A 221 16.70 -18.80 9.94
CA PRO A 221 15.29 -18.56 10.14
C PRO A 221 15.04 -18.53 11.64
N LEU A 222 14.70 -17.37 12.17
CA LEU A 222 14.24 -17.29 13.54
C LEU A 222 12.75 -17.54 13.52
N PHE A 223 12.33 -18.59 14.21
CA PHE A 223 10.96 -18.74 14.66
C PHE A 223 10.75 -17.76 15.81
N ASP A 224 10.76 -16.46 15.49
CA ASP A 224 10.41 -15.46 16.48
C ASP A 224 8.90 -15.56 16.72
N THR A 225 8.54 -16.03 17.92
CA THR A 225 7.14 -16.13 18.37
C THR A 225 6.50 -14.77 18.59
N ILE A 226 7.29 -13.68 18.57
CA ILE A 226 6.80 -12.33 18.84
C ILE A 226 6.50 -11.63 17.51
N GLN A 227 5.33 -11.94 16.95
CA GLN A 227 4.74 -11.14 15.87
C GLN A 227 4.19 -9.83 16.44
N GLY A 228 5.07 -8.87 16.74
CA GLY A 228 4.68 -7.51 17.11
C GLY A 228 4.07 -6.78 15.91
N SER A 229 2.79 -6.45 15.96
CA SER A 229 2.18 -5.54 15.00
C SER A 229 2.64 -4.10 15.25
N ILE A 230 2.93 -3.33 14.20
CA ILE A 230 3.21 -1.89 14.35
C ILE A 230 2.00 -1.10 14.90
N PHE A 231 0.82 -1.71 14.85
CA PHE A 231 -0.44 -1.16 15.30
C PHE A 231 -0.67 -1.47 16.78
N LYS A 232 -0.58 -0.44 17.62
CA LYS A 232 -0.92 -0.52 19.04
C LYS A 232 -2.43 -0.30 19.18
N ALA A 233 -3.15 -1.27 19.73
CA ALA A 233 -4.59 -1.13 20.00
C ALA A 233 -4.84 0.07 20.91
N VAL A 234 -5.79 0.93 20.53
CA VAL A 234 -6.25 2.07 21.34
C VAL A 234 -7.59 1.73 21.96
N ASP A 235 -8.53 1.37 21.10
CA ASP A 235 -9.84 0.88 21.48
C ASP A 235 -10.26 -0.17 20.45
N VAL A 236 -10.20 -1.43 20.86
CA VAL A 236 -10.45 -2.57 19.99
C VAL A 236 -11.31 -3.53 20.78
N LEU A 237 -12.43 -3.92 20.17
CA LEU A 237 -13.31 -4.90 20.77
C LEU A 237 -12.57 -6.23 20.91
N LYS A 238 -12.49 -6.71 22.15
CA LYS A 238 -11.95 -8.04 22.43
C LYS A 238 -12.92 -9.05 21.83
N SER A 239 -12.50 -9.71 20.76
CA SER A 239 -13.17 -10.90 20.27
C SER A 239 -12.86 -12.08 21.18
N SER A 240 -13.85 -12.94 21.40
CA SER A 240 -13.65 -14.23 22.07
C SER A 240 -13.66 -15.35 21.03
N TYR A 241 -12.74 -16.29 21.19
CA TYR A 241 -12.74 -17.55 20.46
C TYR A 241 -13.30 -18.64 21.37
N ASP A 242 -14.25 -19.41 20.85
CA ASP A 242 -14.82 -20.59 21.51
C ASP A 242 -14.85 -21.71 20.48
N ASP A 243 -14.04 -22.76 20.65
CA ASP A 243 -14.00 -23.95 19.77
C ASP A 243 -14.02 -23.66 18.25
N ASP A 244 -13.03 -22.92 17.75
CA ASP A 244 -12.90 -22.45 16.34
C ASP A 244 -13.99 -21.45 15.86
N GLU A 245 -14.93 -21.09 16.74
CA GLU A 245 -15.99 -20.13 16.45
C GLU A 245 -15.59 -18.72 16.92
N TYR A 246 -15.70 -17.77 16.00
CA TYR A 246 -15.43 -16.36 16.29
C TYR A 246 -16.75 -15.65 16.64
N PHE A 247 -16.83 -15.14 17.86
CA PHE A 247 -17.94 -14.33 18.35
C PHE A 247 -17.54 -12.86 18.46
N GLU A 248 -18.41 -11.99 17.92
CA GLU A 248 -18.29 -10.54 18.02
C GLU A 248 -19.57 -9.96 18.62
N GLU A 249 -19.41 -9.09 19.62
CA GLU A 249 -20.48 -8.30 20.22
C GLU A 249 -20.08 -6.82 20.08
N LEU A 250 -20.91 -6.03 19.39
CA LEU A 250 -20.64 -4.61 19.17
C LEU A 250 -21.35 -3.77 20.23
N PRO A 251 -20.63 -2.96 21.03
CA PRO A 251 -21.24 -2.02 21.94
C PRO A 251 -21.84 -0.86 21.14
N TYR A 252 -23.17 -0.72 21.21
CA TYR A 252 -23.88 0.39 20.59
C TYR A 252 -23.98 1.57 21.54
N LEU A 253 -23.52 2.73 21.07
CA LEU A 253 -23.66 4.02 21.71
C LEU A 253 -25.09 4.54 21.52
N GLU A 254 -25.51 5.45 22.38
CA GLU A 254 -26.73 6.21 22.13
C GLU A 254 -26.58 7.09 20.87
N LYS A 255 -27.69 7.52 20.27
CA LYS A 255 -27.65 8.40 19.11
C LYS A 255 -26.89 9.68 19.47
N THR A 256 -26.11 10.23 18.55
CA THR A 256 -25.22 11.40 18.72
C THR A 256 -24.01 11.22 19.63
N MET A 257 -23.88 10.08 20.32
CA MET A 257 -22.70 9.78 21.13
C MET A 257 -21.60 9.16 20.26
N PHE A 258 -20.35 9.52 20.56
CA PHE A 258 -19.15 8.97 19.94
C PHE A 258 -18.04 8.84 20.98
N TYR A 259 -17.10 7.93 20.75
CA TYR A 259 -15.87 7.86 21.52
C TYR A 259 -14.87 8.88 21.00
N THR A 260 -14.01 9.40 21.87
CA THR A 260 -12.90 10.30 21.50
C THR A 260 -11.60 9.71 22.00
N GLN A 261 -10.58 9.64 21.14
CA GLN A 261 -9.24 9.19 21.51
C GLN A 261 -8.18 10.17 21.01
N ILE A 262 -7.19 10.45 21.88
CA ILE A 262 -6.01 11.24 21.53
C ILE A 262 -4.97 10.27 20.94
N ILE A 263 -4.58 10.54 19.70
CA ILE A 263 -3.66 9.71 18.93
C ILE A 263 -2.24 10.26 19.00
N GLY A 264 -2.10 11.56 18.79
CA GLY A 264 -0.83 12.30 18.81
C GLY A 264 -1.02 13.72 19.36
N ASP A 265 0.01 14.56 19.20
CA ASP A 265 -0.06 15.98 19.55
C ASP A 265 -1.10 16.71 18.70
N GLU A 266 -1.85 17.63 19.33
CA GLU A 266 -2.91 18.42 18.69
C GLU A 266 -2.43 19.26 17.50
N ASN A 267 -1.13 19.61 17.48
CA ASN A 267 -0.51 20.40 16.42
C ASN A 267 0.06 19.54 15.29
N MET A 268 0.07 18.21 15.42
CA MET A 268 0.68 17.31 14.44
C MET A 268 -0.28 16.80 13.38
N GLY A 269 -1.60 16.87 13.58
CA GLY A 269 -2.56 16.38 12.60
C GLY A 269 -4.01 16.79 12.87
N PRO A 270 -4.94 16.53 11.94
CA PRO A 270 -6.35 16.83 12.12
C PRO A 270 -7.02 15.96 13.18
N THR A 271 -8.22 16.40 13.57
CA THR A 271 -9.22 15.53 14.19
C THR A 271 -10.02 14.81 13.11
N LEU A 272 -10.09 13.49 13.17
CA LEU A 272 -10.92 12.68 12.29
C LEU A 272 -12.21 12.26 12.98
N ARG A 273 -13.33 12.17 12.24
CA ARG A 273 -14.57 11.55 12.71
C ARG A 273 -14.96 10.39 11.80
N ILE A 274 -15.15 9.20 12.38
CA ILE A 274 -15.30 7.94 11.64
C ILE A 274 -16.62 7.25 11.98
N GLY A 275 -17.28 6.76 10.94
CA GLY A 275 -18.50 5.97 11.02
C GLY A 275 -19.77 6.81 10.96
N SER A 276 -20.89 6.21 11.37
CA SER A 276 -22.22 6.83 11.32
C SER A 276 -23.12 6.29 12.43
N ASP A 277 -24.01 7.14 12.95
CA ASP A 277 -25.09 6.80 13.89
C ASP A 277 -26.48 6.83 13.22
N ASN A 278 -26.55 6.84 11.89
CA ASN A 278 -27.81 6.87 11.12
C ASN A 278 -28.47 5.49 10.96
N PHE A 279 -28.64 4.75 12.07
CA PHE A 279 -29.32 3.46 12.02
C PHE A 279 -30.84 3.63 11.92
N VAL A 280 -31.47 2.84 11.04
CA VAL A 280 -32.93 2.86 10.80
C VAL A 280 -33.69 1.92 11.73
N GLY A 281 -32.99 1.04 12.45
CA GLY A 281 -33.60 0.08 13.36
C GLY A 281 -32.60 -0.77 14.13
N THR A 282 -33.12 -1.49 15.13
CA THR A 282 -32.37 -2.48 15.91
C THR A 282 -32.96 -3.86 15.65
N TYR A 283 -32.10 -4.79 15.29
CA TYR A 283 -32.37 -6.16 14.92
C TYR A 283 -31.85 -7.10 16.00
N GLY A 284 -32.56 -8.22 16.19
CA GLY A 284 -32.20 -9.25 17.15
C GLY A 284 -32.33 -8.86 18.63
N TYR A 285 -32.09 -9.84 19.50
CA TYR A 285 -32.04 -9.69 20.95
C TYR A 285 -30.68 -10.15 21.50
N LYS A 286 -30.35 -9.73 22.74
CA LYS A 286 -29.05 -9.98 23.40
C LYS A 286 -28.56 -11.43 23.36
N ASN A 287 -29.48 -12.39 23.44
CA ASN A 287 -29.17 -13.82 23.47
C ASN A 287 -29.25 -14.51 22.09
N GLN A 288 -29.59 -13.79 21.02
CA GLN A 288 -29.66 -14.36 19.68
C GLN A 288 -28.29 -14.40 19.04
N VAL A 289 -28.06 -15.42 18.22
CA VAL A 289 -26.82 -15.59 17.45
C VAL A 289 -27.15 -15.51 15.96
N ALA A 290 -26.59 -14.52 15.26
CA ALA A 290 -26.63 -14.48 13.81
C ALA A 290 -25.46 -15.31 13.24
N LYS A 291 -25.73 -16.14 12.24
CA LYS A 291 -24.71 -16.87 11.50
C LYS A 291 -24.37 -16.09 10.25
N CYS A 292 -23.09 -15.72 10.10
CA CYS A 292 -22.60 -14.93 8.97
C CYS A 292 -21.68 -15.76 8.08
N ARG A 293 -21.98 -15.78 6.78
CA ARG A 293 -21.22 -16.44 5.71
C ARG A 293 -20.49 -15.38 4.88
N LEU A 294 -19.21 -15.59 4.58
CA LEU A 294 -18.47 -14.71 3.68
C LEU A 294 -19.09 -14.78 2.27
N GLU A 295 -19.32 -13.62 1.68
CA GLU A 295 -19.74 -13.48 0.29
C GLU A 295 -18.47 -13.40 -0.58
N GLU A 296 -18.17 -14.47 -1.32
CA GLU A 296 -16.92 -14.58 -2.12
C GLU A 296 -16.89 -13.60 -3.29
N GLU A 297 -18.05 -13.29 -3.87
CA GLU A 297 -18.19 -12.44 -5.04
C GLU A 297 -19.16 -11.29 -4.71
N ASN A 298 -18.61 -10.13 -4.37
CA ASN A 298 -19.38 -8.90 -4.22
C ASN A 298 -18.68 -7.77 -4.97
N ASN A 299 -19.28 -7.37 -6.10
CA ASN A 299 -18.76 -6.32 -6.98
C ASN A 299 -18.81 -4.91 -6.36
N LEU A 300 -19.42 -4.76 -5.18
CA LEU A 300 -19.45 -3.50 -4.43
C LEU A 300 -18.26 -3.39 -3.47
N LEU A 301 -17.54 -4.49 -3.19
CA LEU A 301 -16.29 -4.41 -2.46
C LEU A 301 -15.30 -3.53 -3.21
N TYR A 302 -14.56 -2.72 -2.47
CA TYR A 302 -13.60 -1.74 -2.95
C TYR A 302 -14.22 -0.63 -3.81
N THR A 303 -15.54 -0.45 -3.77
CA THR A 303 -16.19 0.76 -4.27
C THR A 303 -16.24 1.84 -3.19
N GLU A 304 -16.38 3.10 -3.59
CA GLU A 304 -16.51 4.23 -2.67
C GLU A 304 -17.68 4.07 -1.68
N GLU A 305 -18.75 3.42 -2.13
CA GLU A 305 -19.97 3.17 -1.34
C GLU A 305 -19.73 2.20 -0.18
N TYR A 306 -18.67 1.39 -0.27
CA TYR A 306 -18.28 0.40 0.74
C TYR A 306 -17.21 0.92 1.71
N LEU A 307 -16.80 2.19 1.57
CA LEU A 307 -15.86 2.83 2.47
C LEU A 307 -16.57 3.37 3.73
N PRO A 308 -15.85 3.46 4.87
CA PRO A 308 -16.36 4.11 6.06
C PRO A 308 -16.54 5.61 5.83
N ASN A 309 -17.56 6.20 6.45
CA ASN A 309 -17.70 7.64 6.46
C ASN A 309 -16.58 8.25 7.32
N CYS A 310 -15.71 9.07 6.71
CA CYS A 310 -14.59 9.72 7.40
C CYS A 310 -14.62 11.22 7.13
N LEU A 311 -14.72 12.00 8.19
CA LEU A 311 -14.76 13.47 8.17
C LEU A 311 -13.51 14.04 8.83
N VAL A 312 -13.06 15.21 8.36
CA VAL A 312 -11.96 15.98 8.98
C VAL A 312 -12.52 17.23 9.60
N LEU A 313 -12.08 17.54 10.82
CA LEU A 313 -12.35 18.83 11.44
C LEU A 313 -11.49 19.91 10.78
N GLU A 314 -12.12 20.85 10.09
CA GLU A 314 -11.45 22.00 9.48
C GLU A 314 -11.21 23.13 10.48
N ASN A 315 -10.31 24.03 10.10
CA ASN A 315 -10.08 25.31 10.77
C ASN A 315 -11.38 26.13 10.79
N GLY A 316 -12.06 26.15 11.93
CA GLY A 316 -13.42 26.71 12.08
C GLY A 316 -14.38 25.78 12.82
N GLY A 317 -13.93 24.59 13.23
CA GLY A 317 -14.70 23.68 14.08
C GLY A 317 -15.82 22.95 13.33
N LYS A 318 -15.86 23.07 12.00
CA LYS A 318 -16.79 22.33 11.14
C LYS A 318 -16.09 21.10 10.61
N PHE A 319 -16.78 19.96 10.67
CA PHE A 319 -16.34 18.78 9.95
C PHE A 319 -16.67 18.97 8.48
N SER A 320 -15.65 18.83 7.63
CA SER A 320 -15.85 18.65 6.21
C SER A 320 -15.66 17.18 5.84
N GLU A 321 -16.36 16.79 4.78
CA GLU A 321 -16.08 15.54 4.10
C GLU A 321 -14.67 15.64 3.52
N MET A 322 -13.87 14.59 3.71
CA MET A 322 -12.49 14.60 3.23
C MET A 322 -12.44 14.70 1.70
N TYR A 323 -12.11 15.89 1.19
CA TYR A 323 -11.74 16.19 -0.20
C TYR A 323 -12.42 15.34 -1.30
N GLY A 324 -13.54 15.85 -1.81
CA GLY A 324 -14.19 15.37 -3.03
C GLY A 324 -15.50 16.11 -3.26
N SER A 325 -15.90 16.29 -4.52
CA SER A 325 -17.22 16.83 -4.85
C SER A 325 -18.31 15.91 -4.27
N PRO A 326 -19.41 16.47 -3.74
CA PRO A 326 -20.52 15.68 -3.22
C PRO A 326 -20.99 14.61 -4.21
N PRO A 327 -21.39 13.42 -3.73
CA PRO A 327 -21.59 13.10 -2.31
C PRO A 327 -20.36 12.42 -1.68
N ARG A 328 -19.95 12.89 -0.48
CA ARG A 328 -19.36 12.13 0.63
C ARG A 328 -18.30 11.09 0.28
N LYS A 329 -17.03 11.49 0.24
CA LYS A 329 -15.95 10.55 -0.15
C LYS A 329 -14.82 10.51 0.87
N LEU A 330 -14.32 9.30 1.15
CA LEU A 330 -13.04 9.09 1.83
C LEU A 330 -11.94 9.62 0.89
N ASN A 331 -11.08 10.54 1.36
CA ASN A 331 -9.96 10.97 0.53
C ASN A 331 -8.92 9.85 0.45
N LEU A 332 -8.92 9.15 -0.68
CA LEU A 332 -7.99 8.07 -1.00
C LEU A 332 -6.57 8.55 -1.32
N ASN A 333 -6.26 9.83 -1.12
CA ASN A 333 -4.88 10.30 -0.99
C ASN A 333 -4.35 10.12 0.44
N PHE A 334 -5.24 9.89 1.42
CA PHE A 334 -4.89 9.80 2.83
C PHE A 334 -5.16 8.45 3.45
N PHE A 335 -5.94 7.57 2.82
CA PHE A 335 -6.23 6.24 3.35
C PHE A 335 -6.01 5.19 2.31
N SER A 336 -5.39 4.11 2.75
CA SER A 336 -5.30 2.90 1.95
C SER A 336 -6.22 1.84 2.54
N THR A 337 -6.98 1.17 1.66
CA THR A 337 -7.90 0.11 2.04
C THR A 337 -7.16 -1.23 2.05
N MET A 338 -6.91 -1.78 3.24
CA MET A 338 -6.16 -3.03 3.40
C MET A 338 -7.02 -4.25 3.11
N ARG A 339 -8.31 -4.17 3.50
CA ARG A 339 -9.24 -5.31 3.47
C ARG A 339 -10.66 -4.81 3.43
N GLN A 340 -11.48 -5.44 2.59
CA GLN A 340 -12.94 -5.35 2.69
C GLN A 340 -13.54 -6.74 2.62
N GLU A 341 -14.60 -6.95 3.39
CA GLU A 341 -15.36 -8.19 3.39
C GLU A 341 -16.84 -7.89 3.45
N SER A 342 -17.62 -8.65 2.69
CA SER A 342 -19.08 -8.70 2.79
C SER A 342 -19.49 -10.05 3.35
N TRP A 343 -20.40 -10.04 4.30
CA TRP A 343 -20.92 -11.23 4.96
C TRP A 343 -22.43 -11.20 4.93
N ILE A 344 -23.06 -12.28 4.46
CA ILE A 344 -24.51 -12.45 4.56
C ILE A 344 -24.81 -13.12 5.90
N CYS A 345 -25.56 -12.41 6.74
CA CYS A 345 -25.90 -12.82 8.09
C CYS A 345 -27.37 -13.18 8.19
N SER A 346 -27.68 -14.28 8.88
CA SER A 346 -29.05 -14.71 9.11
C SER A 346 -29.28 -15.09 10.57
N TRP A 347 -30.47 -14.79 11.08
CA TRP A 347 -30.93 -15.24 12.39
C TRP A 347 -32.43 -15.55 12.35
N GLY A 348 -32.87 -16.57 13.11
CA GLY A 348 -34.26 -17.05 13.00
C GLY A 348 -34.60 -17.58 11.60
N ALA A 349 -35.90 -17.72 11.29
CA ALA A 349 -36.34 -18.35 10.05
C ALA A 349 -36.16 -17.47 8.80
N ASN A 350 -36.38 -16.16 8.91
CA ASN A 350 -36.51 -15.26 7.74
C ASN A 350 -35.80 -13.91 7.90
N GLN A 351 -34.91 -13.75 8.88
CA GLN A 351 -34.24 -12.46 9.08
C GLN A 351 -32.82 -12.54 8.52
N VAL A 352 -32.56 -11.70 7.51
CA VAL A 352 -31.29 -11.62 6.80
C VAL A 352 -30.83 -10.17 6.77
N PHE A 353 -29.52 -9.98 6.90
CA PHE A 353 -28.86 -8.70 6.80
C PHE A 353 -27.44 -8.89 6.27
N THR A 354 -26.81 -7.80 5.85
CA THR A 354 -25.43 -7.82 5.39
C THR A 354 -24.55 -7.17 6.45
N ARG A 355 -23.41 -7.80 6.71
CA ARG A 355 -22.30 -7.29 7.53
C ARG A 355 -21.13 -6.97 6.60
N ARG A 356 -20.73 -5.72 6.57
CA ARG A 356 -19.51 -5.23 5.93
C ARG A 356 -18.41 -5.07 6.98
N VAL A 357 -17.20 -5.49 6.66
CA VAL A 357 -16.00 -5.17 7.43
C VAL A 357 -15.02 -4.45 6.53
N THR A 358 -14.65 -3.23 6.87
CA THR A 358 -13.69 -2.43 6.09
C THR A 358 -12.52 -2.04 6.97
N GLU A 359 -11.31 -2.41 6.58
CA GLU A 359 -10.06 -2.01 7.22
C GLU A 359 -9.31 -0.99 6.37
N ILE A 360 -9.04 0.17 6.95
CA ILE A 360 -8.28 1.26 6.31
C ILE A 360 -7.12 1.70 7.20
N VAL A 361 -6.05 2.20 6.59
CA VAL A 361 -4.89 2.74 7.29
C VAL A 361 -4.62 4.14 6.74
N ALA A 362 -4.55 5.14 7.63
CA ALA A 362 -4.30 6.52 7.26
C ALA A 362 -2.81 6.75 6.98
N ALA A 363 -2.43 7.43 5.90
CA ALA A 363 -1.07 7.82 5.57
C ALA A 363 -0.73 9.26 6.01
N ILE A 364 -1.58 9.87 6.81
CA ILE A 364 -1.41 11.22 7.36
C ILE A 364 -1.26 11.16 8.89
N PRO A 365 -0.58 12.14 9.50
CA PRO A 365 -0.61 12.25 10.95
C PRO A 365 -2.02 12.55 11.44
N VAL A 366 -2.37 12.08 12.63
CA VAL A 366 -3.68 12.25 13.26
C VAL A 366 -3.48 12.65 14.70
N ALA A 367 -4.06 13.79 15.10
CA ALA A 367 -4.02 14.24 16.49
C ALA A 367 -5.06 13.52 17.33
N LYS A 368 -6.30 13.46 16.82
CA LYS A 368 -7.47 13.00 17.56
C LYS A 368 -8.41 12.24 16.64
N VAL A 369 -9.12 11.27 17.18
CA VAL A 369 -10.16 10.55 16.45
C VAL A 369 -11.44 10.46 17.26
N GLU A 370 -12.55 10.76 16.62
CA GLU A 370 -13.91 10.61 17.10
C GLU A 370 -14.56 9.47 16.32
N TYR A 371 -15.18 8.48 16.96
CA TYR A 371 -15.76 7.35 16.23
C TYR A 371 -17.01 6.80 16.87
N TYR A 372 -17.90 6.30 16.01
CA TYR A 372 -19.16 5.67 16.41
C TYR A 372 -18.97 4.17 16.70
N SER A 373 -20.05 3.51 17.10
CA SER A 373 -20.08 2.07 17.34
C SER A 373 -19.68 1.24 16.14
N GLY A 374 -19.03 0.11 16.42
CA GLY A 374 -18.54 -0.81 15.38
C GLY A 374 -17.22 -0.37 14.76
N VAL A 375 -16.54 0.65 15.30
CA VAL A 375 -15.22 1.08 14.83
C VAL A 375 -14.16 0.68 15.85
N ASP A 376 -13.22 -0.16 15.44
CA ASP A 376 -11.99 -0.43 16.17
C ASP A 376 -10.87 0.51 15.68
N VAL A 377 -10.06 1.00 16.61
CA VAL A 377 -8.97 1.93 16.33
C VAL A 377 -7.65 1.42 16.91
N TRP A 378 -6.63 1.41 16.07
CA TRP A 378 -5.24 1.25 16.45
C TRP A 378 -4.44 2.50 16.08
N LYS A 379 -3.41 2.81 16.85
CA LYS A 379 -2.43 3.86 16.51
C LYS A 379 -1.08 3.27 16.15
N TYR A 380 -0.33 3.97 15.33
CA TYR A 380 1.05 3.62 15.01
C TYR A 380 1.89 4.87 14.74
N LYS A 381 3.20 4.80 14.96
CA LYS A 381 4.13 5.91 14.73
C LYS A 381 4.30 6.12 13.21
N LEU A 382 3.95 7.27 12.65
CA LEU A 382 4.02 7.48 11.19
C LEU A 382 5.43 7.91 10.75
N GLU A 383 5.84 9.12 11.14
CA GLU A 383 7.12 9.77 10.86
C GLU A 383 7.51 10.69 12.01
N GLY A 384 8.79 10.74 12.39
CA GLY A 384 9.23 11.50 13.55
C GLY A 384 8.38 11.13 14.77
N GLU A 385 7.89 12.11 15.51
CA GLU A 385 7.00 11.88 16.67
C GLU A 385 5.50 11.88 16.31
N SER A 386 5.16 11.91 15.02
CA SER A 386 3.77 11.87 14.58
C SER A 386 3.19 10.45 14.64
N PHE A 387 1.88 10.38 14.91
CA PHE A 387 1.13 9.14 14.95
C PHE A 387 0.03 9.17 13.90
N SER A 388 -0.31 8.00 13.37
CA SER A 388 -1.44 7.77 12.48
C SER A 388 -2.30 6.63 13.04
N ILE A 389 -3.38 6.31 12.34
CA ILE A 389 -4.37 5.30 12.75
C ILE A 389 -4.57 4.22 11.69
N ARG A 390 -4.84 3.02 12.20
CA ARG A 390 -5.55 1.96 11.48
C ARG A 390 -6.95 1.88 12.05
N ILE A 391 -7.91 1.65 11.18
CA ILE A 391 -9.33 1.63 11.50
C ILE A 391 -9.91 0.34 10.94
N ARG A 392 -10.81 -0.29 11.71
CA ARG A 392 -11.67 -1.36 11.22
C ARG A 392 -13.11 -0.99 11.55
N GLU A 393 -13.94 -0.81 10.53
CA GLU A 393 -15.37 -0.58 10.70
C GLU A 393 -16.14 -1.88 10.40
N THR A 394 -16.93 -2.35 11.38
CA THR A 394 -17.99 -3.33 11.19
C THR A 394 -19.32 -2.59 11.01
N TYR A 395 -19.90 -2.68 9.82
CA TYR A 395 -21.13 -2.00 9.43
C TYR A 395 -22.22 -3.01 9.06
N TYR A 396 -23.40 -2.90 9.67
CA TYR A 396 -24.55 -3.74 9.35
C TYR A 396 -25.61 -2.96 8.58
N HIS A 397 -26.17 -3.55 7.52
CA HIS A 397 -27.26 -2.95 6.76
C HIS A 397 -28.26 -3.98 6.26
N LYS A 398 -29.43 -3.51 5.80
CA LYS A 398 -30.40 -4.40 5.14
C LYS A 398 -29.86 -4.88 3.79
N THR A 399 -30.20 -6.11 3.41
CA THR A 399 -29.75 -6.71 2.15
C THR A 399 -30.30 -5.99 0.92
N ASP A 400 -31.47 -5.37 1.03
CA ASP A 400 -32.12 -4.63 -0.06
C ASP A 400 -31.69 -3.16 -0.16
N ASN A 401 -31.07 -2.61 0.87
CA ASN A 401 -30.63 -1.21 0.90
C ASN A 401 -29.39 -1.02 1.79
N LYS A 402 -28.24 -0.75 1.15
CA LYS A 402 -26.95 -0.52 1.82
C LYS A 402 -26.91 0.75 2.67
N ASP A 403 -27.72 1.75 2.36
CA ASP A 403 -27.76 3.01 3.10
C ASP A 403 -28.56 2.86 4.40
N TYR A 404 -29.30 1.77 4.56
CA TYR A 404 -30.12 1.49 5.74
C TYR A 404 -29.31 0.73 6.77
N GLN A 405 -28.44 1.48 7.45
CA GLN A 405 -27.67 0.98 8.59
C GLN A 405 -28.61 0.40 9.66
N ILE A 406 -28.26 -0.75 10.23
CA ILE A 406 -28.98 -1.37 11.33
C ILE A 406 -28.04 -1.60 12.52
N ARG A 407 -28.62 -1.78 13.70
CA ARG A 407 -27.91 -2.32 14.87
C ARG A 407 -28.30 -3.78 15.05
N PHE A 408 -27.36 -4.68 15.28
CA PHE A 408 -27.67 -6.06 15.64
C PHE A 408 -27.34 -6.30 17.11
N ASN A 409 -28.37 -6.39 17.95
CA ASN A 409 -28.23 -6.47 19.40
C ASN A 409 -27.91 -7.89 19.91
N GLY A 410 -27.54 -8.83 19.02
CA GLY A 410 -27.15 -10.19 19.38
C GLY A 410 -25.67 -10.46 19.18
N LYS A 411 -25.27 -11.73 19.26
CA LYS A 411 -23.91 -12.19 18.95
C LYS A 411 -23.79 -12.57 17.48
N VAL A 412 -22.66 -12.28 16.86
CA VAL A 412 -22.38 -12.73 15.50
C VAL A 412 -21.41 -13.90 15.52
N LYS A 413 -21.83 -15.04 14.96
CA LYS A 413 -20.99 -16.21 14.67
C LYS A 413 -20.51 -16.14 13.22
N VAL A 414 -19.22 -15.87 13.03
CA VAL A 414 -18.60 -15.77 11.70
C VAL A 414 -18.14 -17.14 11.24
N LEU A 415 -18.77 -17.66 10.18
CA LEU A 415 -18.38 -18.92 9.54
C LEU A 415 -17.26 -18.61 8.55
N ARG A 416 -16.00 -18.70 9.01
CA ARG A 416 -14.87 -18.56 8.09
C ARG A 416 -14.92 -19.71 7.09
N PRO A 417 -14.86 -19.43 5.77
CA PRO A 417 -14.66 -20.50 4.82
C PRO A 417 -13.34 -21.21 5.16
N GLU A 418 -13.22 -22.50 4.83
CA GLU A 418 -11.90 -23.13 4.76
C GLU A 418 -11.01 -22.20 3.96
N ARG A 419 -9.82 -21.89 4.51
CA ARG A 419 -8.93 -20.88 3.93
C ARG A 419 -8.64 -21.28 2.48
N LYS A 420 -9.42 -20.74 1.54
CA LYS A 420 -8.93 -20.55 0.19
C LYS A 420 -7.78 -19.59 0.36
N THR A 421 -6.57 -20.09 0.16
CA THR A 421 -5.41 -19.22 0.02
C THR A 421 -5.81 -18.24 -1.07
N ILE A 422 -6.16 -17.01 -0.69
CA ILE A 422 -6.41 -15.96 -1.67
C ILE A 422 -5.05 -15.81 -2.33
N GLU A 423 -4.91 -16.39 -3.52
CA GLU A 423 -3.70 -16.30 -4.32
C GLU A 423 -3.51 -14.81 -4.60
N LYS A 424 -2.66 -14.17 -3.79
CA LYS A 424 -2.21 -12.83 -4.10
C LYS A 424 -1.53 -12.94 -5.45
N ARG A 425 -2.13 -12.32 -6.47
CA ARG A 425 -1.61 -12.35 -7.83
C ARG A 425 -0.24 -11.67 -7.81
N LYS A 426 0.79 -12.49 -7.88
CA LYS A 426 2.14 -12.02 -8.08
C LYS A 426 2.19 -11.36 -9.46
N ILE A 427 2.82 -10.19 -9.54
CA ILE A 427 3.02 -9.52 -10.81
C ILE A 427 4.32 -10.05 -11.42
N GLU A 428 4.29 -10.29 -12.72
CA GLU A 428 5.47 -10.74 -13.45
C GLU A 428 6.55 -9.64 -13.45
N PRO A 429 7.79 -9.95 -13.03
CA PRO A 429 8.90 -9.02 -13.12
C PRO A 429 9.48 -9.00 -14.53
N TYR A 430 9.77 -7.81 -15.05
CA TYR A 430 10.56 -7.62 -16.26
C TYR A 430 11.92 -7.03 -15.86
N LEU A 431 13.00 -7.56 -16.41
CA LEU A 431 14.35 -7.05 -16.17
C LEU A 431 14.69 -5.95 -17.16
N TYR A 432 15.03 -4.77 -16.67
CA TYR A 432 15.41 -3.58 -17.42
C TYR A 432 16.92 -3.37 -17.28
N LEU A 433 17.65 -3.60 -18.37
CA LEU A 433 19.12 -3.49 -18.39
C LEU A 433 19.56 -2.03 -18.60
N THR A 434 20.42 -1.51 -17.74
CA THR A 434 20.95 -0.13 -17.85
C THR A 434 22.32 -0.06 -18.56
N GLY A 435 22.61 -1.07 -19.39
CA GLY A 435 23.91 -1.22 -20.05
C GLY A 435 24.10 -0.31 -21.26
N ASN A 436 25.31 0.26 -21.38
CA ASN A 436 25.79 1.04 -22.51
C ASN A 436 26.01 0.12 -23.75
N THR A 437 24.95 -0.40 -24.36
CA THR A 437 25.06 -1.29 -25.51
C THR A 437 25.05 -0.49 -26.80
N THR A 438 26.20 -0.48 -27.50
CA THR A 438 26.35 0.00 -28.88
C THR A 438 25.53 -0.79 -29.91
N ASP A 439 24.84 -1.85 -29.50
CA ASP A 439 24.00 -2.67 -30.38
C ASP A 439 22.52 -2.31 -30.20
N GLN A 440 21.97 -1.71 -31.26
CA GLN A 440 20.58 -1.29 -31.37
C GLN A 440 19.64 -2.50 -31.41
N PHE A 441 18.83 -2.67 -30.38
CA PHE A 441 17.69 -3.58 -30.43
C PHE A 441 16.38 -2.81 -30.20
N ASN A 442 15.33 -3.21 -30.93
CA ASN A 442 14.01 -2.58 -30.94
C ASN A 442 13.14 -3.12 -29.80
N ILE A 443 12.50 -2.23 -29.05
CA ILE A 443 11.38 -2.55 -28.15
C ILE A 443 10.12 -2.71 -29.01
N PRO A 444 9.24 -3.69 -28.76
CA PRO A 444 7.94 -3.76 -29.44
C PRO A 444 7.12 -2.51 -29.13
N LYS A 445 6.88 -1.68 -30.15
CA LYS A 445 6.03 -0.48 -30.07
C LYS A 445 4.58 -0.77 -29.66
N GLU A 446 4.17 -2.03 -29.72
CA GLU A 446 2.79 -2.46 -29.55
C GLU A 446 2.28 -2.33 -28.10
N ASN A 447 3.18 -2.20 -27.12
CA ASN A 447 2.82 -2.04 -25.70
C ASN A 447 3.05 -0.63 -25.13
N TRP A 448 3.43 0.35 -25.96
CA TRP A 448 3.81 1.69 -25.49
C TRP A 448 3.17 2.79 -26.35
N GLY A 449 1.90 3.10 -26.06
CA GLY A 449 1.31 4.36 -26.51
C GLY A 449 1.84 5.49 -25.65
N ALA A 450 2.87 6.21 -26.13
CA ALA A 450 3.44 7.44 -25.56
C ALA A 450 4.37 7.30 -24.34
N PHE A 451 5.55 6.71 -24.53
CA PHE A 451 6.65 6.81 -23.57
C PHE A 451 7.82 7.59 -24.18
N ASP A 452 8.27 8.66 -23.51
CA ASP A 452 9.50 9.36 -23.88
C ASP A 452 10.72 8.56 -23.39
N VAL A 453 11.57 8.19 -24.34
CA VAL A 453 12.75 7.35 -24.16
C VAL A 453 13.85 8.06 -23.35
N ASN A 454 13.78 9.39 -23.24
CA ASN A 454 14.76 10.20 -22.51
C ASN A 454 14.75 10.00 -20.98
N MET A 455 13.74 9.32 -20.44
CA MET A 455 13.61 9.10 -18.99
C MET A 455 14.63 8.09 -18.44
N ILE A 456 15.07 7.16 -19.29
CA ILE A 456 16.00 6.08 -18.95
C ILE A 456 17.44 6.59 -18.85
N ASP A 457 17.82 7.56 -19.66
CA ASP A 457 19.17 8.13 -19.74
C ASP A 457 19.66 8.80 -18.44
N SER A 458 18.76 8.96 -17.47
CA SER A 458 19.04 9.54 -16.15
C SER A 458 19.28 8.51 -15.03
N LEU A 459 19.23 7.20 -15.34
CA LEU A 459 19.58 6.08 -14.45
C LEU A 459 21.10 5.82 -14.44
#